data_AF-A0A920FAZ8-F1
#
_entry.id   AF-A0A920FAZ8-F1
#
_cell.length_a   1.000
_cell.length_b   1.000
_cell.length_c   1.000
_cell.angle_alpha   90.00
_cell.angle_beta   90.00
_cell.angle_gamma   90.00
#
_symmetry.space_group_name_H-M   'P 1'
#
loop_
_entity.id
_entity.type
_entity.pdbx_description
1 polymer ?
#
loop_
_entity_poly.entity_id
_entity_poly.type
_entity_poly.pdbx_seq_one_letter_code
_entity_poly.pdbx_strand_id
1 'polypeptide(L)'
;MTVSVDKMGSMFATRQGTDPDALPVYVGSHLDTQPTGGKYDGILGVLAGLEIVRTLNETGVKTKRPIVIVNFTNEEGTRFPPAMVASGVFAGVHTLDWAYERQDATGKTFGQELERIGWVGDEEVGSRKWPLF
;
A
#
# COMPACT_ATOMS: atom_id res chain seq x y z
N MET A 1 -6.37 -8.54 13.00
CA MET A 1 -5.68 -7.45 12.30
C MET A 1 -6.71 -6.39 11.98
N THR A 2 -6.29 -5.14 11.85
CA THR A 2 -7.17 -4.06 11.35
C THR A 2 -6.73 -3.69 9.94
N VAL A 3 -7.69 -3.55 9.02
CA VAL A 3 -7.44 -3.15 7.63
C VAL A 3 -7.95 -1.73 7.44
N SER A 4 -7.24 -0.98 6.62
CA SER A 4 -7.46 0.44 6.34
C SER A 4 -6.93 0.74 4.95
N VAL A 5 -7.50 1.75 4.32
CA VAL A 5 -7.20 2.17 2.96
C VAL A 5 -6.98 3.68 2.97
N ASP A 6 -5.94 4.15 2.28
CA ASP A 6 -5.69 5.58 2.12
C ASP A 6 -6.40 6.16 0.88
N LYS A 7 -6.35 7.48 0.73
CA LYS A 7 -6.91 8.15 -0.45
C LYS A 7 -6.26 7.74 -1.78
N MET A 8 -5.12 7.05 -1.78
CA MET A 8 -4.50 6.47 -2.99
C MET A 8 -4.94 5.03 -3.26
N GLY A 9 -5.87 4.49 -2.47
CA GLY A 9 -6.33 3.11 -2.56
C GLY A 9 -5.33 2.09 -2.06
N SER A 10 -4.23 2.52 -1.44
CA SER A 10 -3.23 1.61 -0.89
C SER A 10 -3.82 0.90 0.34
N MET A 11 -3.62 -0.41 0.42
CA MET A 11 -4.10 -1.20 1.55
C MET A 11 -3.05 -1.31 2.64
N PHE A 12 -3.49 -1.20 3.88
CA PHE A 12 -2.66 -1.42 5.06
C PHE A 12 -3.35 -2.39 6.01
N ALA A 13 -2.71 -3.52 6.31
CA ALA A 13 -3.17 -4.48 7.31
C ALA A 13 -2.24 -4.47 8.52
N THR A 14 -2.75 -3.99 9.66
CA THR A 14 -1.96 -3.81 10.89
C THR A 14 -2.17 -4.97 11.86
N ARG A 15 -1.05 -5.61 12.24
CA ARG A 15 -0.93 -6.49 13.39
C ARG A 15 -0.33 -5.71 14.56
N GLN A 16 -1.08 -5.59 15.65
CA GLN A 16 -0.64 -4.86 16.83
C GLN A 16 0.59 -5.48 17.47
N GLY A 17 1.50 -4.63 17.96
CA GLY A 17 2.61 -4.99 18.83
C GLY A 17 2.20 -4.99 20.31
N THR A 18 3.15 -5.26 21.20
CA THR A 18 2.94 -5.09 22.66
C THR A 18 3.06 -3.64 23.11
N ASP A 19 3.70 -2.80 22.30
CA ASP A 19 3.86 -1.36 22.51
C ASP A 19 3.11 -0.62 21.40
N PRO A 20 1.92 -0.06 21.67
CA PRO A 20 1.09 0.61 20.67
C PRO A 20 1.68 1.95 20.21
N ASP A 21 2.61 2.52 20.97
CA ASP A 21 3.25 3.81 20.66
C ASP A 21 4.53 3.63 19.84
N ALA A 22 5.09 2.42 19.81
CA ALA A 22 6.26 2.11 19.02
C ALA A 22 5.98 2.24 17.52
N LEU A 23 6.94 2.82 16.80
CA LEU A 23 6.86 2.94 15.34
C LEU A 23 6.70 1.56 14.69
N PRO A 24 5.75 1.42 13.73
CA PRO A 24 5.50 0.15 13.06
C PRO A 24 6.66 -0.26 12.14
N VAL A 25 6.76 -1.57 11.90
CA VAL A 25 7.58 -2.15 10.84
C VAL A 25 6.67 -2.46 9.66
N TYR A 26 6.97 -1.88 8.50
CA TYR A 26 6.21 -2.14 7.27
C TYR A 26 6.86 -3.24 6.45
N VAL A 27 6.03 -4.08 5.85
CA VAL A 27 6.40 -5.13 4.92
C VAL A 27 5.35 -5.19 3.82
N GLY A 28 5.76 -5.33 2.57
CA GLY A 28 4.77 -5.29 1.50
C GLY A 28 5.39 -5.08 0.15
N SER A 29 4.52 -4.78 -0.82
CA SER A 29 4.89 -4.51 -2.21
C SER A 29 3.67 -3.93 -2.95
N HIS A 30 3.29 -4.51 -4.08
CA HIS A 30 2.12 -4.16 -4.90
C HIS A 30 1.38 -5.42 -5.38
N LEU A 31 0.16 -5.24 -5.91
CA LEU A 31 -0.69 -6.30 -6.46
C LEU A 31 -1.06 -6.07 -7.93
N ASP A 32 -0.82 -4.87 -8.47
CA ASP A 32 -0.91 -4.62 -9.91
C ASP A 32 0.28 -5.24 -10.64
N THR A 33 0.13 -5.43 -11.95
CA THR A 33 1.10 -6.13 -12.80
C THR A 33 1.29 -5.40 -14.13
N GLN A 34 2.43 -5.65 -14.79
CA GLN A 34 2.57 -5.42 -16.23
C GLN A 34 1.52 -6.20 -17.06
N PRO A 35 1.25 -5.81 -18.34
CA PRO A 35 0.30 -6.53 -19.20
C PRO A 35 0.67 -7.99 -19.46
N THR A 36 1.98 -8.30 -19.46
CA THR A 36 2.53 -9.64 -19.57
C THR A 36 3.31 -10.04 -18.30
N GLY A 37 2.81 -9.61 -17.14
CA GLY A 37 3.44 -9.84 -15.84
C GLY A 37 3.49 -11.31 -15.43
N GLY A 38 4.45 -11.63 -14.55
CA GLY A 38 4.61 -12.96 -13.97
C GLY A 38 3.69 -13.20 -12.77
N LYS A 39 3.76 -14.41 -12.19
CA LYS A 39 2.95 -14.80 -11.02
C LYS A 39 3.47 -14.26 -9.67
N TYR A 40 4.67 -13.69 -9.64
CA TYR A 40 5.39 -13.41 -8.39
C TYR A 40 5.74 -11.94 -8.19
N ASP A 41 5.80 -11.17 -9.28
CA ASP A 41 6.13 -9.76 -9.19
C ASP A 41 5.08 -9.00 -8.38
N GLY A 42 5.53 -8.17 -7.45
CA GLY A 42 4.69 -7.54 -6.43
C GLY A 42 4.11 -8.50 -5.40
N ILE A 43 3.18 -9.36 -5.84
CA ILE A 43 2.30 -10.17 -5.00
C ILE A 43 3.06 -11.07 -4.02
N LEU A 44 4.25 -11.56 -4.38
CA LEU A 44 5.07 -12.37 -3.48
C LEU A 44 5.41 -11.60 -2.20
N GLY A 45 5.73 -10.30 -2.29
CA GLY A 45 6.05 -9.47 -1.12
C GLY A 45 4.83 -9.23 -0.22
N VAL A 46 3.66 -8.99 -0.83
CA VAL A 46 2.39 -8.81 -0.08
C VAL A 46 1.99 -10.10 0.64
N LEU A 47 2.04 -11.23 -0.05
CA LEU A 47 1.71 -12.54 0.53
C LEU A 47 2.75 -13.00 1.55
N ALA A 48 4.04 -12.71 1.35
CA ALA A 48 5.06 -12.95 2.35
C ALA A 48 4.81 -12.14 3.64
N GLY A 49 4.37 -10.87 3.51
CA GLY A 49 3.93 -10.06 4.66
C GLY A 49 2.76 -10.71 5.42
N LEU A 50 1.77 -11.22 4.70
CA LEU A 50 0.66 -11.97 5.29
C LEU A 50 1.13 -13.24 6.00
N GLU A 51 2.05 -13.98 5.39
CA GLU A 51 2.58 -15.22 5.94
C GLU A 51 3.42 -14.98 7.20
N ILE A 52 4.22 -13.91 7.25
CA ILE A 52 4.91 -13.46 8.46
C ILE A 52 3.90 -13.30 9.61
N VAL A 53 2.79 -12.61 9.37
CA VAL A 53 1.78 -12.38 10.41
C VAL A 53 1.10 -13.67 10.85
N ARG A 54 0.76 -14.57 9.91
CA ARG A 54 0.17 -15.88 10.23
C ARG A 54 1.10 -16.72 11.10
N THR A 55 2.34 -16.89 10.67
CA THR A 55 3.36 -17.64 11.41
C THR A 55 3.58 -17.06 12.82
N LEU A 56 3.67 -15.73 12.97
CA LEU A 56 3.81 -15.10 14.29
C LEU A 56 2.59 -15.32 15.19
N ASN A 57 1.39 -15.41 14.62
CA ASN A 57 0.18 -15.68 15.40
C ASN A 57 0.11 -17.15 15.83
N GLU A 58 0.40 -18.08 14.92
CA GLU A 58 0.38 -19.53 15.17
C GLU A 58 1.43 -19.95 16.20
N THR A 59 2.60 -19.32 16.18
CA THR A 59 3.70 -19.58 17.13
C THR A 59 3.58 -18.80 18.44
N GLY A 60 2.56 -17.92 18.57
CA GLY A 60 2.35 -17.11 19.76
C GLY A 60 3.38 -15.99 19.99
N VAL A 61 4.29 -15.75 19.03
CA VAL A 61 5.33 -14.72 19.16
C VAL A 61 4.71 -13.32 19.18
N LYS A 62 5.05 -12.55 20.22
CA LYS A 62 4.65 -11.14 20.34
C LYS A 62 5.81 -10.23 19.93
N THR A 63 5.54 -9.27 19.07
CA THR A 63 6.52 -8.26 18.64
C THR A 63 6.33 -7.01 19.49
N LYS A 64 7.42 -6.31 19.84
CA LYS A 64 7.30 -5.00 20.50
C LYS A 64 6.56 -4.02 19.59
N ARG A 65 7.06 -3.86 18.37
CA ARG A 65 6.51 -2.96 17.35
C ARG A 65 5.31 -3.60 16.62
N PRO A 66 4.30 -2.80 16.21
CA PRO A 66 3.31 -3.26 15.25
C PRO A 66 3.96 -3.66 13.93
N ILE A 67 3.34 -4.60 13.21
CA ILE A 67 3.71 -4.94 11.83
C ILE A 67 2.57 -4.49 10.93
N VAL A 68 2.91 -3.77 9.85
CA VAL A 68 1.93 -3.31 8.85
C VAL A 68 2.26 -3.93 7.51
N ILE A 69 1.33 -4.72 6.99
CA ILE A 69 1.41 -5.21 5.62
C ILE A 69 0.89 -4.12 4.69
N VAL A 70 1.64 -3.75 3.66
CA VAL A 70 1.24 -2.73 2.68
C VAL A 70 1.12 -3.30 1.27
N ASN A 71 0.09 -2.87 0.55
CA ASN A 71 -0.03 -3.01 -0.89
C ASN A 71 -0.19 -1.61 -1.50
N PHE A 72 0.83 -1.13 -2.21
CA PHE A 72 0.80 0.15 -2.89
C PHE A 72 0.09 0.04 -4.24
N THR A 73 -0.74 1.04 -4.55
CA THR A 73 -1.48 1.10 -5.82
C THR A 73 -0.60 1.56 -6.98
N ASN A 74 -0.71 0.90 -8.13
CA ASN A 74 -0.11 1.33 -9.40
C ASN A 74 1.42 1.51 -9.27
N GLU A 75 2.08 0.45 -8.80
CA GLU A 75 3.52 0.40 -8.72
C GLU A 75 4.14 0.29 -10.11
N GLU A 76 3.56 -0.55 -10.97
CA GLU A 76 4.13 -0.86 -12.27
C GLU A 76 4.04 0.33 -13.24
N GLY A 77 3.13 1.28 -12.95
CA GLY A 77 2.89 2.48 -13.76
C GLY A 77 2.38 2.17 -15.17
N THR A 78 1.91 0.93 -15.40
CA THR A 78 1.53 0.44 -16.74
C THR A 78 0.33 1.21 -17.29
N ARG A 79 -0.73 1.29 -16.49
CA ARG A 79 -1.97 1.95 -16.92
C ARG A 79 -1.88 3.46 -16.70
N PHE A 80 -1.29 3.89 -15.58
CA PHE A 80 -1.13 5.29 -15.23
C PHE A 80 0.34 5.58 -14.94
N PRO A 81 1.11 6.14 -15.88
CA PRO A 81 2.51 6.46 -15.64
C PRO A 81 2.65 7.69 -14.72
N PRO A 82 3.78 7.88 -14.01
CA PRO A 82 4.94 6.99 -13.98
C PRO A 82 4.72 5.76 -13.08
N ALA A 83 5.74 4.92 -12.94
CA ALA A 83 5.76 3.87 -11.91
C ALA A 83 5.71 4.47 -10.50
N MET A 84 5.35 3.63 -9.52
CA MET A 84 5.44 3.90 -8.09
C MET A 84 4.64 5.13 -7.62
N VAL A 85 3.48 5.40 -8.24
CA VAL A 85 2.70 6.62 -7.97
C VAL A 85 2.26 6.69 -6.50
N ALA A 86 1.59 5.65 -5.99
CA ALA A 86 1.04 5.68 -4.64
C ALA A 86 2.12 5.71 -3.55
N SER A 87 3.19 4.92 -3.71
CA SER A 87 4.33 4.96 -2.79
C SER A 87 5.08 6.29 -2.87
N GLY A 88 5.15 6.92 -4.04
CA GLY A 88 5.69 8.26 -4.23
C GLY A 88 4.88 9.34 -3.49
N VAL A 89 3.54 9.29 -3.55
CA VAL A 89 2.69 10.19 -2.74
C VAL A 89 2.84 9.90 -1.25
N PHE A 90 2.84 8.62 -0.86
CA PHE A 90 3.04 8.21 0.54
C PHE A 90 4.38 8.70 1.11
N ALA A 91 5.45 8.71 0.30
CA ALA A 91 6.76 9.20 0.69
C ALA A 91 6.94 10.73 0.55
N GLY A 92 5.90 11.47 0.14
CA GLY A 92 5.96 12.92 -0.04
C GLY A 92 6.72 13.38 -1.30
N VAL A 93 7.02 12.48 -2.24
CA VAL A 93 7.67 12.80 -3.52
C VAL A 93 6.69 13.43 -4.50
N HIS A 94 5.41 13.07 -4.41
CA HIS A 94 4.33 13.55 -5.26
C HIS A 94 3.13 14.02 -4.43
N THR A 95 2.32 14.92 -4.97
CA THR A 95 1.07 15.35 -4.32
C THR A 95 -0.10 14.44 -4.72
N LEU A 96 -1.14 14.39 -3.88
CA LEU A 96 -2.36 13.63 -4.16
C LEU A 96 -3.03 14.10 -5.45
N ASP A 97 -3.22 15.42 -5.60
CA ASP A 97 -3.84 16.01 -6.79
C ASP A 97 -3.07 15.67 -8.07
N TRP A 98 -1.72 15.77 -8.01
CA TRP A 98 -0.87 15.38 -9.13
C TRP A 98 -1.09 13.92 -9.51
N ALA A 99 -1.20 13.01 -8.54
CA ALA A 99 -1.41 11.60 -8.80
C ALA A 99 -2.81 11.34 -9.39
N TYR A 100 -3.84 12.00 -8.86
CA TYR A 100 -5.21 11.86 -9.33
C TYR A 100 -5.38 12.27 -10.78
N GLU A 101 -4.61 13.25 -11.25
CA GLU A 101 -4.62 13.73 -12.63
C GLU A 101 -3.88 12.82 -13.63
N ARG A 102 -3.24 11.73 -13.19
CA ARG A 102 -2.61 10.78 -14.13
C ARG A 102 -3.64 10.12 -15.03
N GLN A 103 -3.37 10.13 -16.33
CA GLN A 103 -4.30 9.63 -17.33
C GLN A 103 -3.82 8.30 -17.90
N ASP A 104 -4.78 7.39 -18.14
CA ASP A 104 -4.54 6.22 -18.97
C ASP A 104 -4.60 6.56 -20.46
N ALA A 105 -4.28 5.58 -21.31
CA ALA A 105 -4.30 5.72 -22.76
C ALA A 105 -5.68 6.08 -23.36
N THR A 106 -6.76 5.99 -22.57
CA THR A 106 -8.12 6.34 -22.98
C THR A 106 -8.59 7.69 -22.41
N GLY A 107 -7.72 8.41 -21.69
CA GLY A 107 -8.02 9.71 -21.10
C GLY A 107 -8.75 9.66 -19.77
N LYS A 108 -8.92 8.48 -19.16
CA LYS A 108 -9.48 8.36 -17.80
C LYS A 108 -8.41 8.72 -16.79
N THR A 109 -8.80 9.46 -15.74
CA THR A 109 -7.86 9.83 -14.68
C THR A 109 -7.78 8.77 -13.59
N PHE A 110 -6.64 8.73 -12.90
CA PHE A 110 -6.37 7.80 -11.80
C PHE A 110 -7.38 7.98 -10.66
N GLY A 111 -7.67 9.23 -10.28
CA GLY A 111 -8.66 9.55 -9.26
C GLY A 111 -10.06 9.05 -9.61
N GLN A 112 -10.52 9.31 -10.84
CA GLN A 112 -11.83 8.81 -11.32
C GLN A 112 -11.91 7.28 -11.29
N GLU A 113 -10.82 6.58 -11.62
CA GLU A 113 -10.82 5.13 -11.61
C GLU A 113 -10.77 4.55 -10.20
N LEU A 114 -10.09 5.20 -9.24
CA LEU A 114 -10.19 4.87 -7.81
C LEU A 114 -11.61 5.05 -7.28
N GLU A 115 -12.26 6.18 -7.59
CA GLU A 115 -13.66 6.43 -7.24
C GLU A 115 -14.59 5.38 -7.85
N ARG A 116 -14.41 5.07 -9.14
CA ARG A 116 -15.24 4.09 -9.85
C ARG A 116 -15.19 2.70 -9.22
N ILE A 117 -14.03 2.28 -8.72
CA ILE A 117 -13.90 0.97 -8.05
C ILE A 117 -14.24 1.02 -6.55
N GLY A 118 -14.49 2.21 -5.99
CA GLY A 118 -14.81 2.39 -4.57
C GLY A 118 -13.59 2.27 -3.64
N TRP A 119 -12.39 2.63 -4.13
CA TRP A 119 -11.12 2.50 -3.39
C TRP A 119 -10.48 3.84 -3.02
N VAL A 120 -11.24 4.93 -3.01
CA VAL A 120 -10.81 6.14 -2.30
C VAL A 120 -11.05 5.91 -0.81
N GLY A 121 -9.99 5.61 -0.07
CA GLY A 121 -10.07 5.38 1.37
C GLY A 121 -10.20 6.65 2.19
N ASP A 122 -10.52 6.49 3.47
CA ASP A 122 -10.75 7.60 4.41
C ASP A 122 -9.44 8.17 4.99
N GLU A 123 -8.35 7.41 4.91
CA GLU A 123 -7.09 7.81 5.53
C GLU A 123 -6.29 8.77 4.64
N GLU A 124 -5.78 9.85 5.24
CA GLU A 124 -4.88 10.76 4.55
C GLU A 124 -3.57 10.07 4.19
N VAL A 125 -3.12 10.24 2.94
CA VAL A 125 -1.89 9.63 2.48
C VAL A 125 -0.71 10.21 3.25
N GLY A 126 0.14 9.35 3.81
CA GLY A 126 1.29 9.77 4.62
C GLY A 126 0.95 10.13 6.07
N SER A 127 -0.30 10.03 6.54
CA SER A 127 -0.62 10.29 7.96
C SER A 127 -0.12 9.21 8.93
N ARG A 128 0.40 8.09 8.40
CA ARG A 128 0.88 6.97 9.21
C ARG A 128 2.26 7.26 9.79
N LYS A 129 2.44 6.89 11.05
CA LYS A 129 3.75 6.94 11.73
C LYS A 129 4.77 6.08 10.96
N TRP A 130 5.90 6.68 10.57
CA TRP A 130 6.97 6.03 9.82
C TRP A 130 8.34 6.51 10.33
N PRO A 131 9.36 5.65 10.49
CA PRO A 131 10.64 6.04 11.12
C PRO A 131 11.48 7.10 10.42
N LEU A 132 11.07 7.59 9.24
CA LEU A 132 11.76 8.65 8.50
C LEU A 132 11.09 10.02 8.64
N PHE A 133 9.89 10.12 9.26
CA PHE A 133 9.16 11.37 9.47
C PHE A 133 8.38 11.38 10.78
#